data_AF-A0A968MRF7-F1
#
_entry.id   AF-A0A968MRF7-F1
#
_cell.length_a   1.000
_cell.length_b   1.000
_cell.length_c   1.000
_cell.angle_alpha   90.00
_cell.angle_beta   90.00
_cell.angle_gamma   90.00
#
_symmetry.space_group_name_H-M   'P 1'
#
loop_
_entity.id
_entity.type
_entity.pdbx_description
1 polymer ?
#
loop_
_entity_poly.entity_id
_entity_poly.type
_entity_poly.pdbx_seq_one_letter_code
_entity_poly.pdbx_strand_id
1 'polypeptide(L)'
;MLDGSYFIGQGIGSKEFRNDPAFHGFGWSNNRERLQAIYTTDESFKTFIDRICETINVNSHKLNELLLAQHYMLTHWQKVDDQLNYRRFFTINGLISLAMEKDAVFEGYHTLIENLVKNNTFNGLRIDHVDGLKDPGLYFDKLRARTGENTYIIVEKNS
;
A
#
# COMPACT_ATOMS: atom_id res chain seq x y z
N MET A 1 -16.95 5.05 24.44
CA MET A 1 -15.92 4.01 24.25
C MET A 1 -16.24 3.32 22.94
N LEU A 2 -15.47 3.58 21.89
CA LEU A 2 -15.59 2.89 20.61
C LEU A 2 -14.79 1.60 20.75
N ASP A 3 -15.43 0.43 20.65
CA ASP A 3 -14.71 -0.83 20.63
C ASP A 3 -13.84 -0.88 19.35
N GLY A 4 -12.74 -1.62 19.41
CA GLY A 4 -11.76 -1.76 18.33
C GLY A 4 -12.27 -2.56 17.12
N SER A 5 -13.49 -2.26 16.64
CA SER A 5 -14.09 -2.87 15.46
C SER A 5 -13.37 -2.39 14.21
N TYR A 6 -12.45 -3.24 13.75
CA TYR A 6 -11.74 -3.26 12.47
C TYR A 6 -12.36 -2.36 11.39
N PHE A 7 -11.81 -1.15 11.25
CA PHE A 7 -12.10 -0.29 10.10
C PHE A 7 -11.17 -0.66 8.94
N ILE A 8 -11.72 -0.65 7.72
CA ILE A 8 -10.91 -0.79 6.50
C ILE A 8 -10.80 0.57 5.83
N GLY A 9 -9.58 0.96 5.47
CA GLY A 9 -9.33 2.14 4.64
C GLY A 9 -9.53 1.84 3.17
N GLN A 10 -10.45 2.55 2.51
CA GLN A 10 -10.64 2.49 1.06
C GLN A 10 -10.04 3.72 0.38
N GLY A 11 -9.09 3.53 -0.53
CA GLY A 11 -8.45 4.65 -1.23
C GLY A 11 -9.41 5.35 -2.20
N ILE A 12 -9.82 6.59 -1.96
CA ILE A 12 -10.52 7.41 -2.96
C ILE A 12 -9.49 7.86 -4.00
N GLY A 13 -9.36 7.08 -5.08
CA GLY A 13 -8.35 7.28 -6.11
C GLY A 13 -8.48 8.63 -6.84
N SER A 14 -7.93 9.70 -6.27
CA SER A 14 -7.74 10.97 -6.97
C SER A 14 -6.46 10.91 -7.79
N LYS A 15 -6.54 11.28 -9.07
CA LYS A 15 -5.38 11.32 -9.99
C LYS A 15 -4.36 12.41 -9.60
N GLU A 16 -4.79 13.39 -8.81
CA GLU A 16 -4.08 14.63 -8.53
C GLU A 16 -2.87 14.44 -7.60
N PHE A 17 -2.86 13.41 -6.74
CA PHE A 17 -1.76 13.15 -5.79
C PHE A 17 -0.69 12.16 -6.27
N ARG A 18 -0.89 11.48 -7.39
CA ARG A 18 0.11 10.52 -7.92
C ARG A 18 1.47 11.14 -8.22
N ASN A 19 1.58 12.46 -8.21
CA ASN A 19 2.80 13.20 -8.50
C ASN A 19 3.20 14.22 -7.40
N ASP A 20 2.57 14.24 -6.21
CA ASP A 20 2.97 15.18 -5.14
C ASP A 20 4.29 14.75 -4.48
N PRO A 21 5.40 15.52 -4.64
CA PRO A 21 6.72 15.16 -4.11
C PRO A 21 6.76 15.01 -2.58
N ALA A 22 5.83 15.63 -1.85
CA ALA A 22 5.77 15.52 -0.39
C ALA A 22 5.29 14.13 0.08
N PHE A 23 4.59 13.39 -0.78
CA PHE A 23 3.99 12.09 -0.49
C PHE A 23 4.68 10.91 -1.18
N HIS A 24 5.66 11.15 -2.06
CA HIS A 24 6.46 10.10 -2.69
C HIS A 24 7.79 9.86 -1.97
N GLY A 25 8.16 8.59 -1.83
CA GLY A 25 9.50 8.16 -1.38
C GLY A 25 9.89 8.64 0.03
N PHE A 26 11.12 9.17 0.16
CA PHE A 26 11.70 9.62 1.42
C PHE A 26 11.08 10.91 2.00
N GLY A 27 10.27 11.64 1.23
CA GLY A 27 9.70 12.94 1.63
C GLY A 27 8.76 12.85 2.83
N TRP A 28 7.82 11.90 2.81
CA TRP A 28 6.89 11.67 3.92
C TRP A 28 7.62 11.20 5.18
N SER A 29 8.51 10.21 5.06
CA SER A 29 9.28 9.68 6.20
C SER A 29 10.12 10.76 6.87
N ASN A 30 10.84 11.57 6.08
CA ASN A 30 11.64 12.68 6.60
C ASN A 30 10.76 13.76 7.25
N ASN A 31 9.63 14.10 6.64
CA ASN A 31 8.70 15.09 7.21
C ASN A 31 8.11 14.59 8.53
N ARG A 32 7.74 13.30 8.61
CA ARG A 32 7.23 12.68 9.83
C ARG A 32 8.28 12.68 10.93
N GLU A 33 9.50 12.25 10.63
CA GLU A 33 10.61 12.24 11.59
C GLU A 33 10.91 13.66 12.09
N ARG A 34 10.92 14.64 11.20
CA ARG A 34 11.11 16.05 11.55
C ARG A 34 9.98 16.58 12.45
N LEU A 35 8.73 16.30 12.11
CA LEU A 35 7.57 16.69 12.92
C LEU A 35 7.60 16.03 14.29
N GLN A 36 7.95 14.73 14.35
CA GLN A 36 8.10 14.00 15.59
C GLN A 36 9.23 14.59 16.46
N ALA A 37 10.36 14.94 15.86
CA ALA A 37 11.47 15.57 16.56
C ALA A 37 11.01 16.89 17.20
N ILE A 38 10.39 17.78 16.42
CA ILE A 38 9.89 19.07 16.93
C ILE A 38 8.83 18.87 18.02
N TYR A 39 7.89 17.94 17.82
CA TYR A 39 6.88 17.60 18.83
C TYR A 39 7.48 17.07 20.14
N THR A 40 8.64 16.42 20.09
CA THR A 40 9.29 15.87 21.28
C THR A 40 10.20 16.90 21.96
N THR A 41 10.79 17.84 21.21
CA THR A 41 11.79 18.77 21.73
C THR A 41 11.25 20.16 22.07
N ASP A 42 10.14 20.57 21.44
CA ASP A 42 9.55 21.91 21.62
C ASP A 42 8.19 21.81 22.35
N GLU A 43 8.20 22.18 23.63
CA GLU A 43 7.03 22.15 24.51
C GLU A 43 5.89 23.04 24.00
N SER A 44 6.21 24.18 23.38
CA SER A 44 5.22 25.12 22.86
C SER A 44 4.52 24.54 21.64
N PHE A 45 5.28 23.91 20.75
CA PHE A 45 4.76 23.23 19.57
C PHE A 45 3.93 22.00 19.97
N LYS A 46 4.42 21.19 20.93
CA LYS A 46 3.68 20.06 21.49
C LYS A 46 2.31 20.49 22.02
N THR A 47 2.28 21.50 22.89
CA THR A 47 1.05 22.04 23.48
C THR A 47 0.08 22.53 22.42
N PHE A 48 0.60 23.19 21.38
CA PHE A 48 -0.21 23.65 20.24
C PHE A 48 -0.86 22.49 19.48
N ILE A 49 -0.09 21.45 19.14
CA ILE A 49 -0.61 20.26 18.44
C ILE A 49 -1.60 19.50 19.33
N ASP A 50 -1.31 19.30 20.60
CA ASP A 50 -2.18 18.58 21.54
C ASP A 50 -3.54 19.29 21.66
N ARG A 51 -3.56 20.63 21.73
CA ARG A 51 -4.80 21.41 21.74
C ARG A 51 -5.61 21.25 20.46
N ILE A 52 -4.96 21.18 19.28
CA ILE A 52 -5.66 20.92 18.01
C ILE A 52 -6.29 19.52 18.05
N CYS A 53 -5.53 18.51 18.45
CA CYS A 53 -6.01 17.13 18.59
C CYS A 53 -7.21 17.04 19.54
N GLU A 54 -7.13 17.66 20.71
CA GLU A 54 -8.24 17.74 21.66
C GLU A 54 -9.48 18.40 21.03
N THR A 55 -9.29 19.54 20.36
CA THR A 55 -10.39 20.30 19.71
C THR A 55 -11.11 19.47 18.64
N ILE A 56 -10.36 18.68 17.86
CA ILE A 56 -10.93 17.82 16.82
C ILE A 56 -11.60 16.60 17.47
N ASN A 57 -10.95 15.96 18.44
CA ASN A 57 -11.43 14.73 19.07
C ASN A 57 -12.76 14.91 19.82
N VAL A 58 -13.01 16.08 20.40
CA VAL A 58 -14.28 16.37 21.09
C VAL A 58 -15.39 16.87 20.17
N ASN A 59 -15.08 17.17 18.91
CA ASN A 59 -16.04 17.73 17.95
C ASN A 59 -16.26 16.77 16.77
N SER A 60 -17.37 16.03 16.83
CA SER A 60 -17.74 15.05 15.80
C SER A 60 -17.86 15.64 14.40
N HIS A 61 -18.26 16.91 14.26
CA HIS A 61 -18.35 17.57 12.97
C HIS A 61 -16.96 17.81 12.37
N LYS A 62 -16.04 18.41 13.15
CA LYS A 62 -14.65 18.63 12.72
C LYS A 62 -13.91 17.32 12.43
N LEU A 63 -14.12 16.30 13.27
CA LEU A 63 -13.56 14.98 13.03
C LEU A 63 -14.08 14.39 11.72
N ASN A 64 -15.38 14.53 11.43
CA ASN A 64 -15.97 14.08 10.18
C ASN A 64 -15.43 14.86 8.97
N GLU A 65 -15.29 16.19 9.05
CA GLU A 65 -14.66 17.00 8.01
C GLU A 65 -13.21 16.55 7.73
N LEU A 66 -12.43 16.29 8.78
CA LEU A 66 -11.06 15.79 8.65
C LEU A 66 -11.02 14.42 7.98
N LEU A 67 -11.92 13.50 8.37
CA LEU A 67 -12.03 12.17 7.79
C LEU A 67 -12.45 12.22 6.31
N LEU A 68 -13.39 13.09 5.96
CA LEU A 68 -13.83 13.29 4.57
C LEU A 68 -12.75 13.94 3.68
N ALA A 69 -11.80 14.66 4.28
CA ALA A 69 -10.63 15.19 3.57
C ALA A 69 -9.53 14.13 3.32
N GLN A 70 -9.63 12.94 3.92
CA GLN A 70 -8.63 11.89 3.72
C GLN A 70 -8.80 11.20 2.37
N HIS A 71 -7.69 10.73 1.81
CA HIS A 71 -7.71 9.86 0.64
C HIS A 71 -8.17 8.44 0.95
N TYR A 72 -8.50 8.13 2.21
CA TYR A 72 -9.07 6.87 2.60
C TYR A 72 -10.36 7.09 3.40
N MET A 73 -11.35 6.25 3.16
CA MET A 73 -12.55 6.20 3.99
C MET A 73 -12.46 5.01 4.93
N LEU A 74 -12.66 5.25 6.22
CA LEU A 74 -12.82 4.18 7.22
C LEU A 74 -14.26 3.69 7.20
N THR A 75 -14.46 2.43 6.80
CA THR A 75 -15.79 1.80 6.81
C THR A 75 -15.81 0.58 7.73
N HIS A 76 -16.99 0.28 8.29
CA HIS A 76 -17.18 -0.88 9.15
C HIS A 76 -17.00 -2.17 8.34
N TRP A 77 -16.25 -3.14 8.87
CA TRP A 77 -15.83 -4.34 8.14
C TRP A 77 -16.96 -5.17 7.50
N GLN A 78 -18.18 -5.10 8.02
CA GLN A 78 -19.35 -5.80 7.44
C GLN A 78 -19.93 -5.14 6.18
N LYS A 79 -19.60 -3.86 5.92
CA LYS A 79 -20.06 -3.11 4.74
C LYS A 79 -19.08 -3.17 3.57
N VAL A 80 -18.04 -3.99 3.70
CA VAL A 80 -16.87 -3.97 2.82
C VAL A 80 -17.19 -4.56 1.46
N ASP A 81 -17.98 -5.62 1.40
CA ASP A 81 -18.24 -6.32 0.12
C ASP A 81 -19.03 -5.45 -0.88
N ASP A 82 -19.82 -4.49 -0.42
CA ASP A 82 -20.57 -3.56 -1.28
C ASP A 82 -19.76 -2.31 -1.72
N GLN A 83 -18.64 -2.00 -1.02
CA GLN A 83 -17.94 -0.72 -1.20
C GLN A 83 -16.47 -0.86 -1.61
N LEU A 84 -15.90 -2.07 -1.61
CA LEU A 84 -14.47 -2.25 -1.86
C LEU A 84 -14.07 -1.84 -3.29
N ASN A 85 -13.12 -0.92 -3.41
CA ASN A 85 -12.67 -0.38 -4.70
C ASN A 85 -11.25 -0.82 -5.11
N TYR A 86 -10.70 -1.83 -4.44
CA TYR A 86 -9.39 -2.42 -4.72
C TYR A 86 -9.46 -3.95 -4.72
N ARG A 87 -8.54 -4.62 -5.41
CA ARG A 87 -8.47 -6.09 -5.41
C ARG A 87 -7.75 -6.58 -4.16
N ARG A 88 -8.31 -7.58 -3.48
CA ARG A 88 -7.70 -8.27 -2.33
C ARG A 88 -7.12 -9.63 -2.77
N PHE A 89 -6.15 -10.11 -2.00
CA PHE A 89 -5.77 -11.52 -2.01
C PHE A 89 -6.84 -12.31 -1.22
N PHE A 90 -7.71 -13.04 -1.93
CA PHE A 90 -8.92 -13.66 -1.37
C PHE A 90 -9.79 -12.67 -0.56
N THR A 91 -10.30 -13.09 0.60
CA THR A 91 -11.12 -12.28 1.52
C THR A 91 -10.27 -11.59 2.60
N ILE A 92 -8.94 -11.62 2.50
CA ILE A 92 -8.05 -11.08 3.53
C ILE A 92 -7.93 -9.56 3.37
N ASN A 93 -8.48 -8.83 4.35
CA ASN A 93 -8.54 -7.36 4.36
C ASN A 93 -7.17 -6.66 4.42
N GLY A 94 -6.16 -7.33 5.00
CA GLY A 94 -4.82 -6.77 5.16
C GLY A 94 -3.92 -6.89 3.93
N LEU A 95 -4.37 -7.55 2.86
CA LEU A 95 -3.55 -7.80 1.66
C LEU A 95 -4.20 -7.19 0.43
N ILE A 96 -3.59 -6.11 -0.07
CA ILE A 96 -3.98 -5.44 -1.33
C ILE A 96 -3.16 -6.04 -2.47
N SER A 97 -3.83 -6.42 -3.56
CA SER A 97 -3.17 -6.95 -4.75
C SER A 97 -2.46 -5.85 -5.54
N LEU A 98 -1.25 -6.14 -6.02
CA LEU A 98 -0.55 -5.28 -6.96
C LEU A 98 -1.08 -5.49 -8.38
N ALA A 99 -1.17 -4.39 -9.13
CA ALA A 99 -1.55 -4.41 -10.55
C ALA A 99 -0.34 -4.80 -11.42
N MET A 100 0.06 -6.07 -11.35
CA MET A 100 1.24 -6.61 -12.05
C MET A 100 1.13 -6.52 -13.58
N GLU A 101 -0.06 -6.29 -14.14
CA GLU A 101 -0.23 -6.02 -15.56
C GLU A 101 0.35 -4.68 -16.00
N LYS A 102 0.55 -3.73 -15.07
CA LYS A 102 1.11 -2.41 -15.37
C LYS A 102 2.63 -2.50 -15.34
N ASP A 103 3.27 -2.07 -16.43
CA ASP A 103 4.72 -2.14 -16.58
C ASP A 103 5.45 -1.49 -15.41
N ALA A 104 5.17 -0.23 -15.07
CA ALA A 104 5.85 0.46 -13.97
C ALA A 104 5.78 -0.29 -12.61
N VAL A 105 4.69 -1.03 -12.35
CA VAL A 105 4.56 -1.84 -11.13
C VAL A 105 5.39 -3.11 -11.24
N PHE A 106 5.30 -3.82 -12.36
CA PHE A 106 6.08 -5.03 -12.62
C PHE A 106 7.59 -4.76 -12.54
N GLU A 107 8.04 -3.69 -13.21
CA GLU A 107 9.42 -3.22 -13.25
C GLU A 107 9.97 -2.92 -11.84
N GLY A 108 9.25 -2.07 -11.10
CA GLY A 108 9.66 -1.69 -9.75
C GLY A 108 9.71 -2.87 -8.79
N TYR A 109 8.74 -3.79 -8.88
CA TYR A 109 8.67 -4.96 -8.02
C TYR A 109 9.79 -5.98 -8.30
N HIS A 110 10.07 -6.28 -9.58
CA HIS A 110 10.99 -7.36 -9.95
C HIS A 110 12.46 -6.92 -10.04
N THR A 111 12.78 -5.63 -9.90
CA THR A 111 14.16 -5.12 -9.99
C THR A 111 15.12 -5.86 -9.04
N LEU A 112 14.74 -6.02 -7.77
CA LEU A 112 15.59 -6.74 -6.81
C LEU A 112 15.72 -8.23 -7.16
N ILE A 113 14.62 -8.87 -7.55
CA ILE A 113 14.58 -10.29 -7.89
C ILE A 113 15.52 -10.57 -9.07
N GLU A 114 15.44 -9.75 -10.12
CA GLU A 114 16.30 -9.84 -11.29
C GLU A 114 17.78 -9.71 -10.92
N ASN A 115 18.14 -8.74 -10.07
CA ASN A 115 19.52 -8.57 -9.64
C ASN A 115 20.04 -9.81 -8.89
N LEU A 116 19.21 -10.43 -8.05
CA LEU A 116 19.59 -11.63 -7.32
C LEU A 116 19.75 -12.86 -8.24
N VAL A 117 18.91 -12.99 -9.27
CA VAL A 117 19.07 -14.02 -10.32
C VAL A 117 20.36 -13.80 -11.10
N LYS A 118 20.60 -12.57 -11.58
CA LYS A 118 21.80 -12.23 -12.38
C LYS A 118 23.10 -12.44 -11.60
N ASN A 119 23.06 -12.20 -10.29
CA ASN A 119 24.19 -12.43 -9.39
C ASN A 119 24.31 -13.91 -8.97
N ASN A 120 23.55 -14.83 -9.57
CA ASN A 120 23.51 -16.25 -9.23
C ASN A 120 23.29 -16.53 -7.74
N THR A 121 22.57 -15.63 -7.04
CA THR A 121 22.26 -15.81 -5.61
C THR A 121 21.25 -16.93 -5.40
N PHE A 122 20.36 -17.13 -6.36
CA PHE A 122 19.49 -18.30 -6.45
C PHE A 122 19.27 -18.67 -7.92
N ASN A 123 18.94 -19.94 -8.18
CA ASN A 123 18.79 -20.50 -9.53
C ASN A 123 17.34 -20.69 -9.96
N GLY A 124 16.38 -20.33 -9.11
CA GLY A 124 14.98 -20.51 -9.43
C GLY A 124 14.04 -19.64 -8.62
N LEU A 125 12.81 -19.55 -9.12
CA LEU A 125 11.71 -18.77 -8.58
C LEU A 125 10.49 -19.66 -8.38
N ARG A 126 9.84 -19.52 -7.21
CA ARG A 126 8.52 -20.07 -6.94
C ARG A 126 7.52 -18.93 -6.88
N ILE A 127 6.61 -18.87 -7.84
CA ILE A 127 5.58 -17.83 -7.91
C ILE A 127 4.34 -18.32 -7.18
N ASP A 128 3.93 -17.56 -6.19
CA ASP A 128 2.75 -17.83 -5.37
C ASP A 128 1.48 -17.32 -6.07
N HIS A 129 0.40 -18.10 -6.01
CA HIS A 129 -0.95 -17.70 -6.37
C HIS A 129 -1.09 -17.01 -7.73
N VAL A 130 -0.72 -17.73 -8.79
CA VAL A 130 -0.78 -17.18 -10.15
C VAL A 130 -2.19 -16.87 -10.62
N ASP A 131 -3.20 -17.53 -10.02
CA ASP A 131 -4.61 -17.37 -10.37
C ASP A 131 -5.17 -15.97 -10.01
N GLY A 132 -4.49 -15.24 -9.11
CA GLY A 132 -4.84 -13.85 -8.76
C GLY A 132 -4.37 -12.81 -9.79
N LEU A 133 -3.52 -13.20 -10.73
CA LEU A 133 -3.00 -12.32 -11.77
C LEU A 133 -4.07 -12.03 -12.82
N LYS A 134 -4.10 -10.79 -13.31
CA LYS A 134 -5.04 -10.39 -14.37
C LYS A 134 -4.73 -11.07 -15.71
N ASP A 135 -3.44 -11.21 -16.03
CA ASP A 135 -2.94 -11.88 -17.22
C ASP A 135 -1.68 -12.67 -16.84
N PRO A 136 -1.83 -13.93 -16.40
CA PRO A 136 -0.71 -14.77 -16.01
C PRO A 136 0.27 -15.01 -17.16
N GLY A 137 -0.22 -15.13 -18.40
CA GLY A 137 0.62 -15.40 -19.58
C GLY A 137 1.61 -14.27 -19.82
N LEU A 138 1.10 -13.05 -19.95
CA LEU A 138 1.94 -11.87 -20.12
C LEU A 138 2.90 -11.65 -18.94
N TYR A 139 2.47 -11.97 -17.72
CA TYR A 139 3.34 -11.91 -16.55
C TYR A 139 4.53 -12.87 -16.66
N PHE A 140 4.29 -14.12 -17.07
CA PHE A 140 5.36 -15.10 -17.23
C PHE A 140 6.29 -14.81 -18.40
N ASP A 141 5.77 -14.28 -19.51
CA ASP A 141 6.61 -13.83 -20.63
C ASP A 141 7.59 -12.75 -20.19
N LYS A 142 7.10 -11.73 -19.45
CA LYS A 142 7.95 -10.67 -18.89
C LYS A 142 8.94 -11.21 -17.85
N LEU A 143 8.50 -12.13 -16.98
CA LEU A 143 9.36 -12.70 -15.95
C LEU A 143 10.48 -13.57 -16.55
N ARG A 144 10.17 -14.35 -17.58
CA ARG A 144 11.14 -15.14 -18.34
C ARG A 144 12.14 -14.24 -19.05
N ALA A 145 11.69 -13.19 -19.72
CA ALA A 145 12.56 -12.22 -20.38
C ALA A 145 13.56 -11.57 -19.41
N ARG A 146 13.17 -11.35 -18.14
CA ARG A 146 14.06 -10.77 -17.11
C ARG A 146 15.04 -11.76 -16.51
N THR A 147 14.57 -12.97 -16.22
CA THR A 147 15.34 -13.95 -15.43
C THR A 147 16.11 -14.93 -16.30
N GLY A 148 15.89 -14.92 -17.62
CA GLY A 148 16.57 -15.75 -18.60
C GLY A 148 16.09 -17.20 -18.62
N GLU A 149 16.45 -17.91 -19.69
CA GLU A 149 15.98 -19.28 -19.95
C GLU A 149 16.43 -20.30 -18.92
N ASN A 150 17.59 -20.07 -18.29
CA ASN A 150 18.19 -21.01 -17.34
C ASN A 150 17.59 -20.96 -15.93
N THR A 151 16.80 -19.93 -15.62
CA THR A 151 16.18 -19.80 -14.30
C THR A 151 15.02 -20.79 -14.18
N TYR A 152 15.04 -21.64 -13.16
CA TYR A 152 13.96 -22.58 -12.92
C TYR A 152 12.74 -21.85 -12.35
N ILE A 153 11.57 -21.93 -13.01
CA ILE A 153 10.35 -21.24 -12.54
C ILE A 153 9.29 -22.29 -12.24
N ILE A 154 8.79 -22.28 -11.01
CA ILE A 154 7.64 -23.09 -10.58
C ILE A 154 6.51 -22.19 -10.11
N VAL A 155 5.30 -22.68 -10.24
CA VAL A 155 4.09 -21.92 -9.91
C VAL A 155 3.23 -22.72 -8.95
N GLU A 156 2.70 -22.03 -7.94
CA GLU A 156 1.55 -22.54 -7.21
C GLU A 156 0.29 -22.10 -7.96
N LYS A 157 -0.53 -23.10 -8.29
CA LYS A 157 -1.79 -22.96 -9.02
C LYS A 157 -2.84 -23.78 -8.29
N ASN A 158 -3.90 -23.13 -7.86
CA ASN A 158 -5.01 -23.78 -7.16
C ASN A 158 -6.14 -23.99 -8.16
N SER A 159 -6.32 -25.26 -8.55
CA SER A 159 -7.41 -25.73 -9.42
C SER A 159 -8.75 -25.74 -8.70
#